data_AF-A0A150X6I4-F1
#
_entry.id   AF-A0A150X6I4-F1
#
_cell.length_a   1.000
_cell.length_b   1.000
_cell.length_c   1.000
_cell.angle_alpha   90.00
_cell.angle_beta   90.00
_cell.angle_gamma   90.00
#
_symmetry.space_group_name_H-M   'P 1'
#
loop_
_entity.id
_entity.type
_entity.pdbx_description
1 polymer ?
#
loop_
_entity_poly.entity_id
_entity_poly.type
_entity_poly.pdbx_seq_one_letter_code
_entity_poly.pdbx_strand_id
1 'polypeptide(L)' 'MKKAVFKTNINCGGCVATVTPFLEKANTVKNWEVDTDSKEKKLTVAGENLDKSEVISLVKEAGFEIKEKKSLFGF' A
#
# COMPACT_ATOMS: atom_id res chain seq x y z
N MET A 1 -12.00 6.61 -10.30
CA MET A 1 -11.21 5.78 -9.37
C MET A 1 -9.76 6.24 -9.37
N LYS A 2 -9.22 6.60 -8.20
CA LYS A 2 -7.81 6.95 -8.01
C LYS A 2 -7.00 5.68 -7.73
N LYS A 3 -5.74 5.69 -8.16
CA LYS A 3 -4.77 4.63 -7.86
C LYS A 3 -3.51 5.24 -7.28
N ALA A 4 -2.90 4.57 -6.31
CA ALA A 4 -1.60 4.92 -5.78
C ALA A 4 -0.70 3.69 -5.72
N VAL A 5 0.59 3.90 -5.93
CA VAL A 5 1.61 2.84 -5.88
C VAL A 5 2.64 3.23 -4.85
N PHE A 6 2.96 2.28 -3.99
CA PHE A 6 3.92 2.43 -2.92
C PHE A 6 5.04 1.41 -3.08
N LYS A 7 6.24 1.81 -2.63
CA LYS A 7 7.35 0.89 -2.41
C LYS A 7 7.25 0.37 -0.99
N THR A 8 7.31 -0.94 -0.80
CA THR A 8 7.23 -1.57 0.53
C THR A 8 8.40 -2.53 0.76
N ASN A 9 8.45 -3.16 1.93
CA ASN A 9 9.33 -4.30 2.22
C ASN A 9 8.58 -5.65 2.28
N ILE A 10 7.31 -5.68 1.86
CA ILE A 10 6.46 -6.88 1.87
C ILE A 10 6.90 -7.81 0.74
N ASN A 11 7.50 -8.95 1.07
CA ASN A 11 8.20 -9.79 0.09
C ASN A 11 7.93 -11.29 0.19
N CYS A 12 6.97 -11.70 1.02
CA CYS A 12 6.68 -13.09 1.30
C CYS A 12 5.17 -13.33 1.46
N GLY A 13 4.69 -14.54 1.14
CA GLY A 13 3.25 -14.85 1.26
C GLY A 13 2.70 -14.65 2.68
N GLY A 14 3.48 -15.02 3.70
CA GLY A 14 3.12 -14.75 5.10
C GLY A 14 3.04 -13.25 5.44
N CYS A 15 3.91 -12.44 4.83
CA CYS A 15 3.93 -10.99 5.00
C CYS A 15 2.66 -10.36 4.41
N VAL A 16 2.22 -10.86 3.25
CA VAL A 16 0.96 -10.46 2.62
C VAL A 16 -0.23 -10.83 3.53
N ALA A 17 -0.25 -12.05 4.08
CA ALA A 17 -1.29 -12.47 5.01
C ALA A 17 -1.37 -11.56 6.25
N THR A 18 -0.23 -11.11 6.78
CA THR A 18 -0.16 -10.18 7.92
C THR A 18 -0.70 -8.79 7.59
N VAL A 19 -0.40 -8.22 6.41
CA VAL A 19 -0.84 -6.86 6.04
C VAL A 19 -2.29 -6.80 5.59
N THR A 20 -2.81 -7.90 5.03
CA THR A 20 -4.18 -8.03 4.49
C THR A 20 -5.25 -7.47 5.43
N PRO A 21 -5.39 -7.92 6.69
CA PRO A 21 -6.44 -7.44 7.59
C PRO A 21 -6.29 -5.96 7.99
N PHE A 22 -5.12 -5.34 7.76
CA PHE A 22 -4.95 -3.90 7.96
C PHE A 22 -5.43 -3.12 6.73
N LEU A 23 -5.09 -3.57 5.53
CA LEU A 23 -5.54 -2.94 4.28
C LEU A 23 -7.06 -3.08 4.07
N GLU A 24 -7.67 -4.17 4.53
CA GLU A 24 -9.13 -4.36 4.50
C GLU A 24 -9.89 -3.43 5.46
N LYS A 25 -9.22 -2.89 6.49
CA LYS A 25 -9.80 -1.88 7.39
C LYS A 25 -9.77 -0.48 6.80
N ALA A 26 -9.07 -0.26 5.68
CA ALA A 26 -8.98 1.04 5.06
C ALA A 26 -10.35 1.45 4.50
N ASN A 27 -10.85 2.59 4.93
CA ASN A 27 -12.16 3.09 4.52
C ASN A 27 -12.15 3.63 3.10
N THR A 28 -11.00 4.11 2.64
CA THR A 28 -10.85 4.78 1.35
C THR A 28 -10.34 3.86 0.24
N VAL A 29 -9.91 2.64 0.56
CA VAL A 29 -9.40 1.64 -0.38
C VAL A 29 -10.52 0.67 -0.77
N LYS A 30 -10.79 0.53 -2.06
CA LYS A 30 -11.67 -0.52 -2.59
C LYS A 30 -10.91 -1.78 -2.98
N ASN A 31 -9.70 -1.63 -3.52
CA ASN A 31 -8.87 -2.74 -3.97
C ASN A 31 -7.42 -2.47 -3.65
N TRP A 32 -6.67 -3.53 -3.35
CA TRP A 32 -5.24 -3.49 -3.15
C TRP A 32 -4.59 -4.74 -3.74
N GLU A 33 -3.31 -4.64 -4.08
CA GLU A 33 -2.51 -5.73 -4.64
C GLU A 33 -1.06 -5.55 -4.21
N VAL A 34 -0.45 -6.63 -3.69
CA VAL A 34 0.97 -6.67 -3.34
C VAL A 34 1.70 -7.49 -4.39
N ASP A 35 2.62 -6.84 -5.08
CA ASP A 35 3.53 -7.46 -6.05
C ASP A 35 4.83 -7.85 -5.33
N THR A 36 4.88 -9.10 -4.88
CA THR A 36 6.06 -9.71 -4.24
C THR A 36 7.10 -10.20 -5.23
N ASP A 37 6.80 -10.30 -6.52
CA ASP A 37 7.74 -10.74 -7.56
C ASP A 37 8.64 -9.60 -8.04
N SER A 38 8.10 -8.39 -8.05
CA SER A 38 8.86 -7.18 -8.38
C SER A 38 10.01 -6.94 -7.41
N LYS A 39 11.16 -6.51 -7.96
CA LYS A 39 12.33 -6.08 -7.17
C LYS A 39 12.00 -4.93 -6.22
N GLU A 40 10.95 -4.18 -6.53
CA GLU A 40 10.56 -3.01 -5.76
C GLU A 40 9.48 -3.27 -4.72
N LYS A 41 8.95 -4.51 -4.62
CA LYS A 41 7.94 -4.92 -3.64
C LYS A 41 6.79 -3.92 -3.55
N LYS A 42 6.04 -3.83 -4.65
CA LYS A 42 5.08 -2.74 -4.89
C LYS A 42 3.76 -3.08 -4.22
N LEU A 43 3.18 -2.11 -3.52
CA LEU A 43 1.79 -2.15 -3.10
C LEU A 43 1.01 -1.18 -3.99
N THR A 44 0.04 -1.69 -4.74
CA THR A 44 -0.90 -0.89 -5.52
C THR A 44 -2.23 -0.85 -4.78
N VAL A 45 -2.80 0.34 -4.61
CA VAL A 45 -4.13 0.53 -4.02
C VAL A 45 -5.01 1.37 -4.93
N ALA A 46 -6.32 1.11 -4.89
CA ALA A 46 -7.31 1.77 -5.71
C ALA A 46 -8.56 2.10 -4.89
N GLY A 47 -9.11 3.30 -5.08
CA GLY A 47 -10.28 3.77 -4.34
C GLY A 47 -10.88 5.03 -4.96
N GLU A 48 -12.10 5.39 -4.57
CA GLU A 48 -12.75 6.61 -5.07
C GLU A 48 -12.21 7.85 -4.34
N ASN A 49 -12.20 7.79 -3.01
CA ASN A 49 -11.71 8.85 -2.10
C ASN A 49 -10.38 8.47 -1.45
N LEU A 50 -9.50 7.81 -2.21
CA LEU A 50 -8.26 7.22 -1.71
C LEU A 50 -7.42 8.21 -0.90
N ASP A 51 -7.24 7.92 0.40
CA ASP A 51 -6.31 8.61 1.29
C ASP A 51 -5.02 7.81 1.41
N LYS A 52 -3.94 8.37 0.84
CA LYS A 52 -2.62 7.73 0.87
C LYS A 52 -2.03 7.69 2.28
N SER A 53 -2.39 8.64 3.15
CA SER A 53 -1.89 8.71 4.51
C SER A 53 -2.49 7.58 5.36
N GLU A 54 -3.78 7.30 5.20
CA GLU A 54 -4.45 6.13 5.81
C GLU A 54 -3.70 4.83 5.45
N VAL A 55 -3.44 4.60 4.16
CA VAL A 55 -2.74 3.41 3.67
C VAL A 55 -1.33 3.31 4.28
N ILE A 56 -0.60 4.42 4.35
CA ILE A 56 0.74 4.45 4.95
C ILE A 56 0.69 4.07 6.43
N SER A 57 -0.26 4.61 7.18
CA SER A 57 -0.42 4.31 8.61
C SER A 57 -0.73 2.84 8.85
N LEU A 58 -1.72 2.28 8.13
CA LEU A 58 -2.14 0.88 8.29
C LEU A 58 -1.00 -0.10 7.98
N VAL A 59 -0.22 0.15 6.94
CA VAL A 59 0.93 -0.71 6.59
C VAL A 59 2.04 -0.62 7.63
N LYS A 60 2.26 0.56 8.22
CA LYS A 60 3.22 0.72 9.34
C LYS A 60 2.73 0.04 10.61
N GLU A 61 1.44 0.11 10.92
CA GLU A 61 0.82 -0.59 12.05
C GLU A 61 0.95 -2.11 11.93
N ALA A 62 0.90 -2.62 10.70
CA ALA A 62 1.18 -4.03 10.39
C ALA A 62 2.67 -4.41 10.55
N GLY A 63 3.56 -3.46 10.85
CA GLY A 63 4.99 -3.68 11.05
C GLY A 63 5.84 -3.59 9.79
N PHE A 64 5.33 -3.03 8.70
CA PHE A 64 6.03 -2.94 7.41
C PHE A 64 6.47 -1.52 7.06
N GLU A 65 7.53 -1.43 6.27
CA GLU A 65 7.99 -0.16 5.72
C GLU A 65 7.22 0.14 4.44
N ILE A 66 6.80 1.40 4.29
CA ILE A 66 6.08 1.89 3.12
C ILE A 66 6.53 3.30 2.76
N LYS A 67 6.79 3.53 1.48
CA LYS A 67 7.18 4.82 0.92
C LYS A 67 6.35 5.10 -0.33
N GLU A 68 5.75 6.28 -0.38
CA GLU A 68 5.05 6.72 -1.57
C GLU A 68 6.04 6.88 -2.72
N LYS A 69 5.74 6.30 -3.88
CA LYS A 69 6.41 6.69 -5.12
C LYS A 69 5.82 8.02 -5.57
N LYS A 70 6.27 9.12 -4.95
CA LYS A 70 5.99 10.45 -5.49
C LYS A 70 6.72 10.60 -6.82
N SER A 71 5.94 10.78 -7.89
CA SER A 71 6.37 11.70 -8.93
C SER A 71 6.38 13.09 -8.28
N LEU A 72 7.51 13.77 -8.39
CA LEU A 72 7.74 15.14 -7.97
C LEU A 72 6.74 16.08 -8.68
N PHE A 73 5.52 16.21 -8.17
CA PHE A 73 4.68 17.36 -8.42
C PHE A 73 4.63 18.18 -7.14
N GLY A 74 5.79 18.74 -6.82
CA GLY A 74 5.88 19.97 -6.05
C GLY A 74 6.04 21.10 -7.05
N PHE A 75 5.19 22.11 -6.87
CA PHE A 75 5.13 23.42 -7.54
C PHE A 75 4.36 23.46 -8.87
#